data_AF-A0A7J6L8U7-F1
#
_entry.id   AF-A0A7J6L8U7-F1
#
_cell.length_a   1.000
_cell.length_b   1.000
_cell.length_c   1.000
_cell.angle_alpha   90.00
_cell.angle_beta   90.00
_cell.angle_gamma   90.00
#
_symmetry.space_group_name_H-M   'P 1'
#
loop_
_entity.id
_entity.type
_entity.pdbx_description
1 polymer ?
#
loop_
_entity_poly.entity_id
_entity_poly.type
_entity_poly.pdbx_seq_one_letter_code
_entity_poly.pdbx_strand_id
1 'polypeptide(L)'
;MSANDTSGPYEFSVNRRIFENCHTKVLSDVDDTLVCSGGMHPAGCDTNYPRKTVYPGVGAFYRELDLGVDHPEPWPSSPNDSYNILGNLVFLSARPHVYKDLTENKSYEKFIKYYQDGILHCVPTLLPGSMTKGADFLLRERLEPLAENKYTNFKEYASLYPEYDFVFIGDNGQADVRAAAKMMEVPFANLKMAYIHKVQDGETYGSPPKGDKRLSKFFFFTNYVQAATHAYKHQLISFEGIKRLVQQANDEFDAIEPSLSKEHRPTLRADIDKSTEECLQAIHDKDPLFRLEKHHKEDNKATKEGDETTSKKPESKEDETKKAAEDKGGAEDQKASPTTEASAEPSSLSVENKTPAKAEESSKKVPESMD
;
A
#
# COMPACT_ATOMS: atom_id res chain seq x y z
N MET A 1 -42.47 10.55 -41.53
CA MET A 1 -41.03 10.92 -41.58
C MET A 1 -40.81 12.12 -40.68
N SER A 2 -39.56 12.34 -40.22
CA SER A 2 -39.17 13.24 -39.13
C SER A 2 -39.61 12.75 -37.75
N ALA A 3 -38.74 11.97 -37.12
CA ALA A 3 -38.56 12.04 -35.67
C ALA A 3 -37.52 13.15 -35.42
N ASN A 4 -37.78 14.03 -34.46
CA ASN A 4 -36.77 14.94 -33.93
C ASN A 4 -36.28 14.36 -32.60
N ASP A 5 -35.13 13.70 -32.68
CA ASP A 5 -34.40 13.21 -31.52
C ASP A 5 -33.68 14.40 -30.86
N THR A 6 -34.11 14.76 -29.65
CA THR A 6 -33.46 15.78 -28.81
C THR A 6 -32.77 15.13 -27.62
N SER A 7 -31.84 14.23 -27.90
CA SER A 7 -30.89 13.71 -26.92
C SER A 7 -29.80 14.75 -26.59
N GLY A 8 -30.11 15.64 -25.64
CA GLY A 8 -29.07 16.38 -24.93
C GLY A 8 -28.15 15.43 -24.15
N PRO A 9 -26.90 15.84 -23.82
CA PRO A 9 -26.02 15.01 -23.02
C PRO A 9 -26.65 14.76 -21.65
N TYR A 10 -26.77 13.48 -21.26
CA TYR A 10 -27.27 13.09 -19.95
C TYR A 10 -26.28 13.54 -18.86
N GLU A 11 -26.54 14.71 -18.28
CA GLU A 11 -25.81 15.20 -17.11
C GLU A 11 -26.19 14.35 -15.89
N PHE A 12 -25.36 13.35 -15.60
CA PHE A 12 -25.53 12.42 -14.49
C PHE A 12 -25.24 13.11 -13.15
N SER A 13 -26.18 13.95 -12.70
CA SER A 13 -26.10 14.60 -11.38
C SER A 13 -26.33 13.57 -10.28
N VAL A 14 -25.24 12.94 -9.82
CA VAL A 14 -25.27 12.03 -8.67
C VAL A 14 -25.75 12.81 -7.45
N ASN A 15 -26.96 12.50 -6.97
CA ASN A 15 -27.63 13.25 -5.92
C ASN A 15 -27.04 12.87 -4.56
N ARG A 16 -25.84 13.41 -4.25
CA ARG A 16 -24.95 13.01 -3.13
C ARG A 16 -25.58 13.11 -1.73
N ARG A 17 -26.77 13.74 -1.60
CA ARG A 17 -27.56 13.80 -0.35
C ARG A 17 -28.11 12.45 0.12
N ILE A 18 -28.00 11.38 -0.65
CA ILE A 18 -28.54 10.05 -0.30
C ILE A 18 -27.56 9.25 0.58
N PHE A 19 -26.28 9.62 0.63
CA PHE A 19 -25.23 8.87 1.34
C PHE A 19 -24.67 9.69 2.51
N GLU A 20 -25.44 9.77 3.61
CA GLU A 20 -25.04 10.56 4.78
C GLU A 20 -23.81 9.98 5.53
N ASN A 21 -23.54 8.68 5.38
CA ASN A 21 -22.30 8.00 5.82
C ASN A 21 -21.66 7.25 4.63
N CYS A 22 -20.93 7.96 3.76
CA CYS A 22 -20.15 7.34 2.69
C CYS A 22 -18.86 6.69 3.23
N HIS A 23 -18.64 5.42 2.89
CA HIS A 23 -17.37 4.72 3.11
C HIS A 23 -16.23 5.49 2.44
N THR A 24 -15.04 5.45 3.04
CA THR A 24 -13.87 6.21 2.56
C THR A 24 -12.88 5.27 1.90
N LYS A 25 -12.45 5.59 0.66
CA LYS A 25 -11.34 4.87 0.01
C LYS A 25 -10.02 5.55 0.27
N VAL A 26 -9.01 4.75 0.58
CA VAL A 26 -7.68 5.18 0.99
C VAL A 26 -6.74 4.98 -0.20
N LEU A 27 -6.39 6.07 -0.89
CA LEU A 27 -5.40 6.04 -1.96
C LEU A 27 -4.03 6.47 -1.43
N SER A 28 -2.96 5.78 -1.83
CA SER A 28 -1.62 6.12 -1.38
C SER A 28 -0.58 5.99 -2.49
N ASP A 29 0.52 6.74 -2.43
CA ASP A 29 1.77 6.31 -3.09
C ASP A 29 2.51 5.24 -2.25
N VAL A 30 3.52 4.62 -2.86
CA VAL A 30 4.37 3.57 -2.29
C VAL A 30 5.72 4.14 -1.85
N ASP A 31 6.49 4.71 -2.77
CA ASP A 31 7.83 5.19 -2.45
C ASP A 31 7.74 6.52 -1.68
N ASP A 32 8.62 6.75 -0.71
CA ASP A 32 8.66 7.91 0.21
C ASP A 32 7.35 8.21 0.98
N THR A 33 6.36 7.32 0.85
CA THR A 33 5.05 7.39 1.52
C THR A 33 4.78 6.15 2.37
N LEU A 34 4.81 4.94 1.78
CA LEU A 34 4.77 3.67 2.53
C LEU A 34 6.19 3.23 2.95
N VAL A 35 7.17 3.36 2.05
CA VAL A 35 8.55 2.92 2.26
C VAL A 35 9.57 3.97 1.83
N CYS A 36 10.59 4.19 2.66
CA CYS A 36 11.71 5.07 2.32
C CYS A 36 12.46 4.57 1.07
N SER A 37 12.61 5.44 0.07
CA SER A 37 13.38 5.16 -1.15
C SER A 37 14.90 5.09 -0.90
N GLY A 38 15.39 5.82 0.11
CA GLY A 38 16.81 5.99 0.41
C GLY A 38 17.53 6.93 -0.57
N GLY A 39 16.85 7.95 -1.09
CA GLY A 39 17.39 8.93 -2.04
C GLY A 39 17.78 8.35 -3.40
N MET A 40 17.34 7.13 -3.71
CA MET A 40 17.73 6.44 -4.93
C MET A 40 16.78 6.78 -6.09
N HIS A 41 17.16 7.78 -6.89
CA HIS A 41 16.48 8.10 -8.14
C HIS A 41 16.35 6.85 -9.05
N PRO A 42 15.18 6.59 -9.69
CA PRO A 42 13.99 7.43 -9.78
C PRO A 42 12.91 7.14 -8.70
N ALA A 43 13.25 6.43 -7.61
CA ALA A 43 12.25 5.98 -6.64
C ALA A 43 11.83 7.06 -5.63
N GLY A 44 12.67 8.05 -5.34
CA GLY A 44 12.36 9.09 -4.35
C GLY A 44 13.61 9.87 -3.92
N CYS A 45 13.44 10.72 -2.93
CA CYS A 45 14.44 11.62 -2.36
C CYS A 45 14.70 11.43 -0.85
N ASP A 46 13.82 10.75 -0.10
CA ASP A 46 13.99 10.59 1.35
C ASP A 46 15.26 9.80 1.68
N THR A 47 16.09 10.36 2.56
CA THR A 47 17.30 9.73 3.10
C THR A 47 17.28 9.59 4.63
N ASN A 48 16.21 10.04 5.30
CA ASN A 48 16.10 10.05 6.76
C ASN A 48 16.16 8.63 7.34
N TYR A 49 15.49 7.68 6.69
CA TYR A 49 15.44 6.28 7.08
C TYR A 49 16.29 5.38 6.17
N PRO A 50 16.75 4.20 6.65
CA PRO A 50 17.32 3.19 5.78
C PRO A 50 16.40 2.81 4.62
N ARG A 51 16.99 2.52 3.46
CA ARG A 51 16.25 2.18 2.25
C ARG A 51 15.35 0.94 2.44
N LYS A 52 14.09 1.04 2.02
CA LYS A 52 12.99 0.08 2.20
C LYS A 52 12.45 -0.07 3.63
N THR A 53 12.88 0.77 4.57
CA THR A 53 12.18 0.89 5.86
C THR A 53 10.74 1.33 5.61
N VAL A 54 9.79 0.58 6.16
CA VAL A 54 8.39 1.01 6.26
C VAL A 54 8.31 2.10 7.33
N TYR A 55 7.62 3.21 7.05
CA TYR A 55 7.54 4.31 8.00
C TYR A 55 6.71 3.93 9.24
N PRO A 56 7.18 4.20 10.47
CA PRO A 56 6.44 3.86 11.68
C PRO A 56 5.03 4.46 11.70
N GLY A 57 4.03 3.63 11.98
CA GLY A 57 2.61 3.99 12.06
C GLY A 57 1.86 3.99 10.73
N VAL A 58 2.52 3.80 9.57
CA VAL A 58 1.85 3.90 8.26
C VAL A 58 0.78 2.83 8.05
N GLY A 59 1.06 1.59 8.45
CA GLY A 59 0.14 0.46 8.34
C GLY A 59 -1.11 0.66 9.22
N ALA A 60 -0.89 1.13 10.45
CA ALA A 60 -1.95 1.56 11.34
C ALA A 60 -2.77 2.71 10.73
N PHE A 61 -2.13 3.73 10.14
CA PHE A 61 -2.82 4.86 9.55
C PHE A 61 -3.75 4.47 8.41
N TYR A 62 -3.31 3.59 7.50
CA TYR A 62 -4.19 3.06 6.45
C TYR A 62 -5.34 2.23 7.02
N ARG A 63 -5.07 1.38 8.03
CA ARG A 63 -6.11 0.59 8.71
C ARG A 63 -7.17 1.48 9.34
N GLU A 64 -6.80 2.42 10.20
CA GLU A 64 -7.77 3.26 10.92
C GLU A 64 -8.53 4.21 9.96
N LEU A 65 -7.94 4.61 8.82
CA LEU A 65 -8.66 5.35 7.76
C LEU A 65 -9.65 4.49 6.96
N ASP A 66 -9.35 3.21 6.73
CA ASP A 66 -10.25 2.25 6.06
C ASP A 66 -11.46 1.92 6.98
N LEU A 67 -11.21 1.81 8.29
CA LEU A 67 -12.22 1.65 9.34
C LEU A 67 -13.12 2.88 9.53
N GLY A 68 -12.54 4.09 9.50
CA GLY A 68 -13.25 5.34 9.77
C GLY A 68 -13.59 5.58 11.25
N VAL A 69 -14.61 6.41 11.49
CA VAL A 69 -15.04 6.82 12.85
C VAL A 69 -16.05 5.88 13.50
N ASP A 70 -16.92 5.24 12.70
CA ASP A 70 -18.09 4.48 13.16
C ASP A 70 -17.82 2.96 13.25
N HIS A 71 -16.56 2.53 13.19
CA HIS A 71 -16.23 1.11 13.26
C HIS A 71 -16.63 0.50 14.62
N PRO A 72 -17.41 -0.61 14.65
CA PRO A 72 -17.80 -1.25 15.89
C PRO A 72 -16.61 -1.87 16.62
N GLU A 73 -16.47 -1.55 17.91
CA GLU A 73 -15.53 -2.25 18.80
C GLU A 73 -16.24 -3.46 19.46
N PRO A 74 -15.53 -4.57 19.74
CA PRO A 74 -14.11 -4.81 19.45
C PRO A 74 -13.85 -5.14 17.97
N TRP A 75 -12.59 -5.01 17.55
CA TRP A 75 -12.10 -5.52 16.27
C TRP A 75 -12.62 -6.95 15.97
N PRO A 76 -13.08 -7.25 14.74
CA PRO A 76 -13.68 -8.54 14.45
C PRO A 76 -12.64 -9.65 14.60
N SER A 77 -12.90 -10.60 15.50
CA SER A 77 -11.92 -11.63 15.90
C SER A 77 -11.65 -12.68 14.81
N SER A 78 -12.39 -12.63 13.71
CA SER A 78 -12.22 -13.46 12.53
C SER A 78 -12.14 -12.59 11.28
N PRO A 79 -11.26 -12.88 10.31
CA PRO A 79 -11.26 -12.22 9.00
C PRO A 79 -12.62 -12.25 8.31
N ASN A 80 -13.40 -13.31 8.54
CA ASN A 80 -14.75 -13.50 7.97
C ASN A 80 -15.74 -12.39 8.38
N ASP A 81 -15.54 -11.80 9.56
CA ASP A 81 -16.40 -10.75 10.09
C ASP A 81 -15.98 -9.35 9.58
N SER A 82 -14.77 -9.23 8.98
CA SER A 82 -14.18 -7.96 8.54
C SER A 82 -14.34 -7.65 7.05
N TYR A 83 -14.77 -8.61 6.21
CA TYR A 83 -14.74 -8.51 4.73
C TYR A 83 -15.51 -7.34 4.11
N ASN A 84 -16.50 -6.78 4.81
CA ASN A 84 -17.29 -5.64 4.32
C ASN A 84 -16.76 -4.27 4.75
N ILE A 85 -15.76 -4.23 5.65
CA ILE A 85 -15.23 -2.98 6.23
C ILE A 85 -13.81 -2.70 5.74
N LEU A 86 -13.00 -3.75 5.55
CA LEU A 86 -11.60 -3.63 5.14
C LEU A 86 -11.42 -3.85 3.64
N GLY A 87 -10.38 -3.22 3.08
CA GLY A 87 -9.94 -3.44 1.69
C GLY A 87 -10.15 -2.25 0.77
N ASN A 88 -10.39 -1.04 1.30
CA ASN A 88 -10.44 0.17 0.47
C ASN A 88 -9.06 0.83 0.25
N LEU A 89 -7.97 0.15 0.61
CA LEU A 89 -6.59 0.59 0.36
C LEU A 89 -6.16 0.33 -1.09
N VAL A 90 -5.73 1.40 -1.77
CA VAL A 90 -5.30 1.39 -3.18
C VAL A 90 -3.99 2.14 -3.34
N PHE A 91 -2.98 1.51 -3.93
CA PHE A 91 -1.72 2.16 -4.27
C PHE A 91 -1.74 2.74 -5.69
N LEU A 92 -1.35 4.00 -5.84
CA LEU A 92 -1.19 4.71 -7.12
C LEU A 92 0.27 4.72 -7.56
N SER A 93 0.69 3.72 -8.34
CA SER A 93 2.06 3.66 -8.87
C SER A 93 2.14 4.35 -10.22
N ALA A 94 3.01 5.36 -10.34
CA ALA A 94 3.28 6.02 -11.61
C ALA A 94 4.41 5.37 -12.43
N ARG A 95 4.97 4.24 -11.98
CA ARG A 95 6.05 3.52 -12.68
C ARG A 95 5.55 2.94 -14.01
N PRO A 96 6.27 3.12 -15.14
CA PRO A 96 5.75 2.82 -16.47
C PRO A 96 5.59 1.32 -16.75
N HIS A 97 4.45 0.93 -17.32
CA HIS A 97 4.01 -0.44 -17.65
C HIS A 97 4.95 -1.33 -18.50
N VAL A 98 6.11 -0.88 -18.98
CA VAL A 98 7.00 -1.70 -19.85
C VAL A 98 7.47 -3.00 -19.15
N TYR A 99 7.41 -3.03 -17.81
CA TYR A 99 7.79 -4.17 -16.98
C TYR A 99 6.61 -5.00 -16.42
N LYS A 100 5.43 -4.93 -17.05
CA LYS A 100 4.14 -5.42 -16.54
C LYS A 100 4.22 -6.72 -15.71
N ASP A 101 4.80 -7.79 -16.27
CA ASP A 101 4.82 -9.11 -15.62
C ASP A 101 5.88 -9.28 -14.51
N LEU A 102 6.88 -8.40 -14.41
CA LEU A 102 7.98 -8.53 -13.44
C LEU A 102 7.97 -7.45 -12.35
N THR A 103 7.38 -6.27 -12.58
CA THR A 103 7.31 -5.21 -11.56
C THR A 103 5.97 -5.17 -10.84
N GLU A 104 4.85 -5.49 -11.51
CA GLU A 104 3.54 -5.54 -10.86
C GLU A 104 3.49 -6.78 -9.95
N ASN A 105 3.90 -7.96 -10.45
CA ASN A 105 4.06 -9.17 -9.62
C ASN A 105 4.99 -8.94 -8.41
N LYS A 106 6.16 -8.32 -8.58
CA LYS A 106 7.05 -7.97 -7.43
C LYS A 106 6.46 -6.94 -6.46
N SER A 107 5.49 -6.14 -6.90
CA SER A 107 4.79 -5.20 -6.03
C SER A 107 3.70 -5.93 -5.24
N TYR A 108 2.93 -6.80 -5.90
CA TYR A 108 1.96 -7.68 -5.24
C TYR A 108 2.62 -8.70 -4.30
N GLU A 109 3.74 -9.32 -4.67
CA GLU A 109 4.55 -10.18 -3.77
C GLU A 109 4.95 -9.45 -2.49
N LYS A 110 5.38 -8.18 -2.59
CA LYS A 110 5.67 -7.35 -1.42
C LYS A 110 4.43 -7.03 -0.61
N PHE A 111 3.31 -6.69 -1.25
CA PHE A 111 2.08 -6.37 -0.53
C PHE A 111 1.48 -7.60 0.18
N ILE A 112 1.54 -8.77 -0.46
CA ILE A 112 1.20 -10.06 0.16
C ILE A 112 2.12 -10.32 1.36
N LYS A 113 3.43 -10.06 1.22
CA LYS A 113 4.36 -10.15 2.34
C LYS A 113 4.03 -9.15 3.45
N TYR A 114 3.76 -7.88 3.15
CA TYR A 114 3.39 -6.89 4.16
C TYR A 114 2.08 -7.24 4.86
N TYR A 115 1.12 -7.88 4.17
CA TYR A 115 -0.08 -8.43 4.78
C TYR A 115 0.23 -9.62 5.71
N GLN A 116 1.08 -10.56 5.27
CA GLN A 116 1.51 -11.72 6.07
C GLN A 116 2.34 -11.32 7.30
N ASP A 117 3.18 -10.30 7.17
CA ASP A 117 4.02 -9.73 8.25
C ASP A 117 3.20 -8.81 9.19
N GLY A 118 1.90 -8.59 8.94
CA GLY A 118 1.01 -7.74 9.76
C GLY A 118 1.17 -6.23 9.57
N ILE A 119 2.00 -5.80 8.60
CA ILE A 119 2.27 -4.39 8.27
C ILE A 119 1.09 -3.75 7.54
N LEU A 120 0.43 -4.47 6.62
CA LEU A 120 -0.80 -4.03 5.97
C LEU A 120 -1.97 -4.86 6.48
N HIS A 121 -3.11 -4.22 6.76
CA HIS A 121 -4.32 -4.90 7.25
C HIS A 121 -5.09 -5.65 6.17
N CYS A 122 -4.78 -5.41 4.89
CA CYS A 122 -5.36 -6.09 3.73
C CYS A 122 -4.32 -6.22 2.60
N VAL A 123 -4.58 -7.10 1.63
CA VAL A 123 -3.88 -7.05 0.34
C VAL A 123 -4.51 -5.91 -0.50
N PRO A 124 -3.76 -4.84 -0.82
CA PRO A 124 -4.26 -3.65 -1.48
C PRO A 124 -4.42 -3.85 -3.00
N THR A 125 -5.25 -3.00 -3.62
CA THR A 125 -5.26 -2.88 -5.09
C THR A 125 -4.10 -2.01 -5.55
N LEU A 126 -3.47 -2.32 -6.70
CA LEU A 126 -2.48 -1.46 -7.35
C LEU A 126 -3.04 -0.89 -8.66
N LEU A 127 -2.94 0.44 -8.84
CA LEU A 127 -3.24 1.13 -10.10
C LEU A 127 -1.93 1.62 -10.75
N PRO A 128 -1.36 0.88 -11.71
CA PRO A 128 -0.08 1.19 -12.34
C PRO A 128 -0.16 2.27 -13.45
N GLY A 129 0.99 2.81 -13.89
CA GLY A 129 1.08 4.00 -14.75
C GLY A 129 1.31 3.74 -16.25
N SER A 130 0.61 4.49 -17.11
CA SER A 130 0.47 4.27 -18.55
C SER A 130 1.77 4.09 -19.38
N MET A 131 1.69 3.23 -20.41
CA MET A 131 2.79 2.81 -21.31
C MET A 131 3.40 3.99 -22.11
N THR A 132 2.55 4.89 -22.62
CA THR A 132 2.85 5.67 -23.84
C THR A 132 3.85 6.82 -23.67
N LYS A 133 4.37 7.04 -22.45
CA LYS A 133 5.33 8.11 -22.14
C LYS A 133 6.62 7.62 -21.45
N GLY A 134 6.76 6.31 -21.18
CA GLY A 134 7.74 5.77 -20.23
C GLY A 134 9.24 6.02 -20.54
N ALA A 135 9.62 6.15 -21.81
CA ALA A 135 11.02 6.38 -22.19
C ALA A 135 11.44 7.87 -22.07
N ASP A 136 10.52 8.79 -22.36
CA ASP A 136 10.76 10.24 -22.30
C ASP A 136 10.61 10.79 -20.85
N PHE A 137 9.92 10.01 -20.01
CA PHE A 137 9.67 10.21 -18.58
C PHE A 137 10.94 10.04 -17.72
N LEU A 138 11.77 9.04 -18.01
CA LEU A 138 13.02 8.75 -17.31
C LEU A 138 14.17 9.71 -17.65
N LEU A 139 14.06 10.48 -18.74
CA LEU A 139 15.17 11.24 -19.34
C LEU A 139 15.11 12.76 -19.13
N ARG A 140 14.06 13.28 -18.46
CA ARG A 140 13.76 14.73 -18.47
C ARG A 140 13.28 15.35 -17.15
N GLU A 141 13.33 14.62 -16.03
CA GLU A 141 12.94 15.11 -14.69
C GLU A 141 11.53 15.75 -14.63
N ARG A 142 10.60 15.34 -15.52
CA ARG A 142 9.29 15.98 -15.64
C ARG A 142 8.30 15.38 -14.64
N LEU A 143 7.91 16.18 -13.65
CA LEU A 143 6.94 15.79 -12.62
C LEU A 143 5.47 15.88 -13.08
N GLU A 144 5.07 16.75 -14.03
CA GLU A 144 3.67 16.82 -14.48
C GLU A 144 3.13 15.48 -15.04
N PRO A 145 3.86 14.69 -15.85
CA PRO A 145 3.41 13.36 -16.28
C PRO A 145 3.16 12.36 -15.14
N LEU A 146 3.95 12.41 -14.05
CA LEU A 146 3.70 11.62 -12.84
C LEU A 146 2.35 12.00 -12.23
N ALA A 147 2.11 13.31 -12.05
CA ALA A 147 0.85 13.82 -11.52
C ALA A 147 -0.35 13.54 -12.43
N GLU A 148 -0.20 13.69 -13.75
CA GLU A 148 -1.24 13.39 -14.74
C GLU A 148 -1.64 11.91 -14.69
N ASN A 149 -0.67 10.99 -14.58
CA ASN A 149 -0.95 9.56 -14.47
C ASN A 149 -1.70 9.24 -13.17
N LYS A 150 -1.24 9.74 -12.01
CA LYS A 150 -1.94 9.52 -10.72
C LYS A 150 -3.35 10.13 -10.71
N TYR A 151 -3.52 11.33 -11.27
CA TYR A 151 -4.83 11.97 -11.45
C TYR A 151 -5.75 11.17 -12.39
N THR A 152 -5.23 10.66 -13.52
CA THR A 152 -6.01 9.85 -14.47
C THR A 152 -6.49 8.56 -13.80
N ASN A 153 -5.57 7.81 -13.15
CA ASN A 153 -5.90 6.60 -12.41
C ASN A 153 -6.94 6.87 -11.31
N PHE A 154 -6.80 7.97 -10.54
CA PHE A 154 -7.80 8.39 -9.56
C PHE A 154 -9.16 8.69 -10.21
N LYS A 155 -9.19 9.45 -11.31
CA LYS A 155 -10.44 9.85 -11.98
C LYS A 155 -11.19 8.64 -12.53
N GLU A 156 -10.49 7.69 -13.14
CA GLU A 156 -11.06 6.43 -13.60
C GLU A 156 -11.57 5.60 -12.41
N TYR A 157 -10.75 5.41 -11.38
CA TYR A 157 -11.14 4.65 -10.18
C TYR A 157 -12.33 5.25 -9.44
N ALA A 158 -12.35 6.58 -9.23
CA ALA A 158 -13.45 7.28 -8.58
C ALA A 158 -14.75 7.25 -9.42
N SER A 159 -14.68 7.04 -10.73
CA SER A 159 -15.87 6.85 -11.57
C SER A 159 -16.56 5.50 -11.37
N LEU A 160 -15.84 4.51 -10.82
CA LEU A 160 -16.39 3.20 -10.44
C LEU A 160 -17.07 3.22 -9.06
N TYR A 161 -16.79 4.24 -8.25
CA TYR A 161 -17.26 4.38 -6.86
C TYR A 161 -17.75 5.81 -6.56
N PRO A 162 -18.71 6.37 -7.32
CA PRO A 162 -19.20 7.74 -7.15
C PRO A 162 -19.90 8.00 -5.79
N GLU A 163 -20.28 6.94 -5.07
CA GLU A 163 -20.86 6.96 -3.73
C GLU A 163 -19.83 6.99 -2.59
N TYR A 164 -18.55 6.75 -2.89
CA TYR A 164 -17.47 6.81 -1.90
C TYR A 164 -16.85 8.20 -1.82
N ASP A 165 -16.39 8.54 -0.62
CA ASP A 165 -15.44 9.63 -0.40
C ASP A 165 -14.00 9.09 -0.43
N PHE A 166 -13.01 9.97 -0.60
CA PHE A 166 -11.62 9.59 -0.81
C PHE A 166 -10.68 10.32 0.16
N VAL A 167 -9.63 9.63 0.61
CA VAL A 167 -8.44 10.23 1.23
C VAL A 167 -7.24 9.83 0.39
N PHE A 168 -6.31 10.77 0.18
CA PHE A 168 -5.06 10.51 -0.53
C PHE A 168 -3.87 10.71 0.41
N ILE A 169 -2.89 9.82 0.34
CA ILE A 169 -1.60 9.93 1.02
C ILE A 169 -0.50 9.92 -0.05
N GLY A 170 0.47 10.83 0.06
CA GLY A 170 1.60 10.92 -0.86
C GLY A 170 2.75 11.71 -0.24
N ASP A 171 3.79 12.01 -1.00
CA ASP A 171 4.98 12.73 -0.52
C ASP A 171 5.15 14.13 -1.16
N ASN A 172 6.05 14.96 -0.60
CA ASN A 172 6.37 16.28 -1.14
C ASN A 172 7.65 16.34 -2.00
N GLY A 173 8.33 15.20 -2.17
CA GLY A 173 9.48 14.96 -3.04
C GLY A 173 9.12 14.78 -4.51
N GLN A 174 7.97 14.17 -4.78
CA GLN A 174 7.50 13.84 -6.13
C GLN A 174 6.36 14.78 -6.59
N ALA A 175 5.39 14.22 -7.32
CA ALA A 175 4.34 14.96 -8.02
C ALA A 175 2.97 14.87 -7.31
N ASP A 176 2.95 14.45 -6.04
CA ASP A 176 1.73 14.06 -5.34
C ASP A 176 0.87 15.22 -4.88
N VAL A 177 1.50 16.32 -4.46
CA VAL A 177 0.77 17.57 -4.21
C VAL A 177 0.09 18.07 -5.48
N ARG A 178 0.79 17.99 -6.63
CA ARG A 178 0.22 18.32 -7.93
C ARG A 178 -0.92 17.38 -8.33
N ALA A 179 -0.76 16.07 -8.09
CA ALA A 179 -1.78 15.06 -8.36
C ALA A 179 -3.04 15.32 -7.51
N ALA A 180 -2.89 15.42 -6.19
CA ALA A 180 -3.96 15.70 -5.24
C ALA A 180 -4.71 17.01 -5.57
N ALA A 181 -3.99 18.06 -5.97
CA ALA A 181 -4.61 19.33 -6.37
C ALA A 181 -5.55 19.18 -7.58
N LYS A 182 -5.26 18.25 -8.51
CA LYS A 182 -6.10 17.88 -9.66
C LYS A 182 -7.20 16.89 -9.28
N MET A 183 -6.95 15.96 -8.35
CA MET A 183 -7.98 15.08 -7.79
C MET A 183 -9.11 15.89 -7.12
N MET A 184 -8.77 16.99 -6.43
CA MET A 184 -9.75 17.93 -5.86
C MET A 184 -10.58 18.71 -6.89
N GLU A 185 -10.17 18.75 -8.16
CA GLU A 185 -10.91 19.39 -9.26
C GLU A 185 -11.93 18.44 -9.92
N VAL A 186 -11.95 17.14 -9.58
CA VAL A 186 -12.89 16.16 -10.15
C VAL A 186 -14.29 16.38 -9.55
N PRO A 187 -15.29 16.82 -10.33
CA PRO A 187 -16.56 17.32 -9.78
C PRO A 187 -17.45 16.22 -9.19
N PHE A 188 -17.33 14.98 -9.69
CA PHE A 188 -18.13 13.84 -9.22
C PHE A 188 -17.52 13.11 -8.02
N ALA A 189 -16.21 13.29 -7.76
CA ALA A 189 -15.52 12.68 -6.63
C ALA A 189 -15.49 13.64 -5.42
N ASN A 190 -15.08 13.14 -4.25
CA ASN A 190 -14.82 13.98 -3.08
C ASN A 190 -13.55 13.52 -2.36
N LEU A 191 -12.44 14.21 -2.62
CA LEU A 191 -11.25 14.05 -1.80
C LEU A 191 -11.47 14.80 -0.47
N LYS A 192 -11.72 14.09 0.64
CA LYS A 192 -11.87 14.66 1.99
C LYS A 192 -10.59 15.39 2.41
N MET A 193 -9.45 14.72 2.27
CA MET A 193 -8.13 15.21 2.70
C MET A 193 -7.01 14.60 1.87
N ALA A 194 -5.94 15.37 1.67
CA ALA A 194 -4.65 14.92 1.11
C ALA A 194 -3.57 15.05 2.21
N TYR A 195 -3.07 13.91 2.68
CA TYR A 195 -1.97 13.80 3.63
C TYR A 195 -0.65 13.75 2.87
N ILE A 196 0.23 14.72 3.08
CA ILE A 196 1.49 14.84 2.34
C ILE A 196 2.68 14.68 3.28
N HIS A 197 3.41 13.59 3.13
CA HIS A 197 4.62 13.31 3.89
C HIS A 197 5.75 14.26 3.46
N LYS A 198 6.37 14.94 4.43
CA LYS A 198 7.48 15.86 4.22
C LYS A 198 8.81 15.11 4.20
N VAL A 199 9.29 14.81 3.00
CA VAL A 199 10.56 14.12 2.74
C VAL A 199 11.65 15.05 2.19
N GLN A 200 11.30 16.25 1.75
CA GLN A 200 12.24 17.30 1.38
C GLN A 200 11.81 18.69 1.88
N ASP A 201 12.79 19.56 2.08
CA ASP A 201 12.58 20.99 2.31
C ASP A 201 12.46 21.78 1.00
N GLY A 202 11.82 22.96 1.05
CA GLY A 202 11.77 23.91 -0.06
C GLY A 202 10.44 23.93 -0.84
N GLU A 203 10.49 24.32 -2.12
CA GLU A 203 9.30 24.45 -2.96
C GLU A 203 8.80 23.07 -3.42
N THR A 204 7.63 22.67 -2.91
CA THR A 204 6.98 21.41 -3.31
C THR A 204 6.27 21.56 -4.65
N TYR A 205 6.54 20.65 -5.58
CA TYR A 205 6.06 20.72 -6.96
C TYR A 205 4.54 20.74 -7.07
N GLY A 206 4.02 21.75 -7.78
CA GLY A 206 2.59 21.91 -8.03
C GLY A 206 1.75 22.21 -6.78
N SER A 207 2.37 22.74 -5.72
CA SER A 207 1.65 23.32 -4.58
C SER A 207 0.61 24.35 -5.03
N PRO A 208 -0.63 24.30 -4.53
CA PRO A 208 -1.60 25.37 -4.79
C PRO A 208 -1.08 26.73 -4.29
N PRO A 209 -1.38 27.84 -4.99
CA PRO A 209 -0.90 29.16 -4.59
C PRO A 209 -1.50 29.58 -3.23
N LYS A 210 -0.78 30.43 -2.49
CA LYS A 210 -1.26 30.96 -1.20
C LYS A 210 -2.65 31.61 -1.37
N GLY A 211 -3.61 31.17 -0.56
CA GLY A 211 -5.00 31.61 -0.62
C GLY A 211 -5.93 30.73 -1.48
N ASP A 212 -5.41 29.71 -2.16
CA ASP A 212 -6.25 28.70 -2.81
C ASP A 212 -7.06 27.92 -1.75
N LYS A 213 -8.38 27.84 -1.95
CA LYS A 213 -9.29 27.14 -1.03
C LYS A 213 -8.92 25.67 -0.82
N ARG A 214 -8.31 25.03 -1.83
CA ARG A 214 -7.86 23.63 -1.76
C ARG A 214 -6.82 23.40 -0.66
N LEU A 215 -6.05 24.41 -0.26
CA LEU A 215 -5.07 24.30 0.83
C LEU A 215 -5.69 23.83 2.16
N SER A 216 -6.99 24.08 2.39
CA SER A 216 -7.72 23.57 3.55
C SER A 216 -7.93 22.03 3.56
N LYS A 217 -7.69 21.37 2.43
CA LYS A 217 -7.73 19.91 2.26
C LYS A 217 -6.33 19.29 2.12
N PHE A 218 -5.26 20.03 2.43
CA PHE A 218 -3.89 19.52 2.49
C PHE A 218 -3.39 19.53 3.93
N PHE A 219 -2.88 18.39 4.41
CA PHE A 219 -2.15 18.31 5.66
C PHE A 219 -0.75 17.76 5.41
N PHE A 220 0.27 18.61 5.58
CA PHE A 220 1.67 18.21 5.42
C PHE A 220 2.25 17.75 6.76
N PHE A 221 2.76 16.52 6.83
CA PHE A 221 3.18 15.87 8.07
C PHE A 221 4.62 15.32 8.01
N THR A 222 5.29 15.18 9.16
CA THR A 222 6.66 14.61 9.28
C THR A 222 6.67 13.16 9.74
N ASN A 223 5.62 12.70 10.41
CA ASN A 223 5.43 11.30 10.82
C ASN A 223 3.94 10.93 10.92
N TYR A 224 3.62 9.64 10.97
CA TYR A 224 2.23 9.18 10.95
C TYR A 224 1.45 9.41 12.25
N VAL A 225 2.11 9.65 13.40
CA VAL A 225 1.43 10.08 14.64
C VAL A 225 0.83 11.49 14.45
N GLN A 226 1.57 12.39 13.79
CA GLN A 226 1.08 13.71 13.44
C GLN A 226 -0.08 13.65 12.43
N ALA A 227 0.02 12.80 11.40
CA ALA A 227 -1.05 12.57 10.42
C ALA A 227 -2.33 12.02 11.08
N ALA A 228 -2.19 11.04 11.99
CA ALA A 228 -3.29 10.46 12.75
C ALA A 228 -3.95 11.47 13.70
N THR A 229 -3.14 12.29 14.39
CA THR A 229 -3.64 13.36 15.27
C THR A 229 -4.51 14.35 14.52
N HIS A 230 -4.14 14.68 13.28
CA HIS A 230 -4.97 15.49 12.39
C HIS A 230 -6.22 14.73 11.92
N ALA A 231 -6.09 13.48 11.46
CA ALA A 231 -7.20 12.66 11.00
C ALA A 231 -8.29 12.48 12.07
N TYR A 232 -7.90 12.27 13.32
CA TYR A 232 -8.81 12.17 14.46
C TYR A 232 -9.54 13.50 14.72
N LYS A 233 -8.82 14.64 14.74
CA LYS A 233 -9.42 15.98 14.88
C LYS A 233 -10.39 16.30 13.73
N HIS A 234 -10.17 15.73 12.55
CA HIS A 234 -11.02 15.87 11.37
C HIS A 234 -12.09 14.76 11.21
N GLN A 235 -12.30 13.90 12.23
CA GLN A 235 -13.30 12.84 12.21
C GLN A 235 -13.15 11.88 11.02
N LEU A 236 -11.90 11.50 10.72
CA LEU A 236 -11.55 10.49 9.71
C LEU A 236 -11.14 9.15 10.32
N ILE A 237 -10.73 9.12 11.59
CA ILE A 237 -10.41 7.90 12.36
C ILE A 237 -11.05 7.97 13.74
N SER A 238 -11.39 6.81 14.31
CA SER A 238 -12.02 6.71 15.63
C SER A 238 -11.08 7.07 16.79
N PHE A 239 -11.65 7.23 17.98
CA PHE A 239 -10.91 7.52 19.22
C PHE A 239 -9.99 6.38 19.66
N GLU A 240 -10.46 5.14 19.57
CA GLU A 240 -9.61 3.97 19.86
C GLU A 240 -8.60 3.71 18.73
N GLY A 241 -8.92 4.11 17.49
CA GLY A 241 -7.99 4.05 16.37
C GLY A 241 -6.75 4.91 16.56
N ILE A 242 -6.90 6.17 16.99
CA ILE A 242 -5.73 7.00 17.30
C ILE A 242 -4.90 6.43 18.48
N LYS A 243 -5.53 5.84 19.50
CA LYS A 243 -4.83 5.16 20.61
C LYS A 243 -4.00 3.97 20.14
N ARG A 244 -4.57 3.09 19.31
CA ARG A 244 -3.84 1.97 18.68
C ARG A 244 -2.68 2.45 17.82
N LEU A 245 -2.92 3.48 17.01
CA LEU A 245 -1.93 4.00 16.07
C LEU A 245 -0.74 4.64 16.77
N VAL A 246 -0.96 5.49 17.77
CA VAL A 246 0.17 6.14 18.48
C VAL A 246 1.03 5.12 19.23
N GLN A 247 0.43 4.06 19.78
CA GLN A 247 1.17 2.93 20.35
C GLN A 247 1.99 2.22 19.27
N GLN A 248 1.34 1.69 18.22
CA GLN A 248 2.00 0.94 17.15
C GLN A 248 3.11 1.74 16.47
N ALA A 249 2.93 3.05 16.26
CA ALA A 249 3.95 3.91 15.66
C ALA A 249 5.20 4.08 16.55
N ASN A 250 5.03 4.17 17.87
CA ASN A 250 6.16 4.23 18.80
C ASN A 250 6.89 2.88 18.88
N ASP A 251 6.16 1.76 18.95
CA ASP A 251 6.75 0.42 18.98
C ASP A 251 7.53 0.10 17.69
N GLU A 252 6.97 0.45 16.52
CA GLU A 252 7.64 0.32 15.23
C GLU A 252 8.88 1.23 15.14
N PHE A 253 8.81 2.46 15.68
CA PHE A 253 9.98 3.35 15.74
C PHE A 253 11.08 2.75 16.64
N ASP A 254 10.75 2.28 17.84
CA ASP A 254 11.66 1.62 18.79
C ASP A 254 12.29 0.33 18.24
N ALA A 255 11.62 -0.32 17.28
CA ALA A 255 12.16 -1.47 16.55
C ALA A 255 13.21 -1.04 15.50
N ILE A 256 12.97 0.05 14.74
CA ILE A 256 13.88 0.51 13.68
C ILE A 256 14.99 1.46 14.17
N GLU A 257 14.80 2.15 15.30
CA GLU A 257 15.74 3.17 15.81
C GLU A 257 17.20 2.70 15.87
N PRO A 258 17.52 1.46 16.30
CA PRO A 258 18.90 0.97 16.32
C PRO A 258 19.58 0.95 14.94
N SER A 259 18.80 0.84 13.85
CA SER A 259 19.26 0.84 12.46
C SER A 259 19.41 2.23 11.83
N LEU A 260 18.86 3.29 12.46
CA LEU A 260 18.98 4.67 11.99
C LEU A 260 20.43 5.17 12.08
N SER A 261 20.81 6.08 11.18
CA SER A 261 22.10 6.77 11.25
C SER A 261 22.22 7.56 12.56
N LYS A 262 23.45 7.75 13.06
CA LYS A 262 23.70 8.57 14.27
C LYS A 262 23.29 10.04 14.09
N GLU A 263 23.19 10.49 12.85
CA GLU A 263 22.84 11.85 12.46
C GLU A 263 21.32 12.08 12.48
N HIS A 264 20.54 11.18 11.88
CA HIS A 264 19.08 11.34 11.80
C HIS A 264 18.36 10.89 13.07
N ARG A 265 18.91 9.91 13.81
CA ARG A 265 18.25 9.31 14.98
C ARG A 265 17.75 10.32 16.02
N PRO A 266 18.56 11.30 16.49
CA PRO A 266 18.08 12.24 17.51
C PRO A 266 16.94 13.13 17.02
N THR A 267 17.01 13.59 15.76
CA THR A 267 16.00 14.43 15.13
C THR A 267 14.69 13.68 14.92
N LEU A 268 14.76 12.45 14.40
CA LEU A 268 13.59 11.61 14.17
C LEU A 268 12.92 11.18 15.48
N ARG A 269 13.71 10.86 16.52
CA ARG A 269 13.19 10.57 17.86
C ARG A 269 12.45 11.79 18.43
N ALA A 270 13.06 12.97 18.39
CA ALA A 270 12.43 14.20 18.87
C ALA A 270 11.14 14.56 18.11
N ASP A 271 11.05 14.25 16.81
CA ASP A 271 9.85 14.49 15.99
C ASP A 271 8.69 13.55 16.36
N ILE A 272 8.95 12.25 16.55
CA ILE A 272 7.91 11.29 16.98
C ILE A 272 7.51 11.50 18.44
N ASP A 273 8.45 11.81 19.33
CA ASP A 273 8.17 12.09 20.75
C ASP A 273 7.25 13.32 20.87
N LYS A 274 7.60 14.42 20.20
CA LYS A 274 6.77 15.63 20.14
C LYS A 274 5.38 15.35 19.56
N SER A 275 5.30 14.59 18.49
CA SER A 275 4.02 14.26 17.84
C SER A 275 3.16 13.35 18.73
N THR A 276 3.79 12.50 19.52
CA THR A 276 3.17 11.69 20.57
C THR A 276 2.63 12.55 21.71
N GLU A 277 3.37 13.56 22.18
CA GLU A 277 2.88 14.52 23.18
C GLU A 277 1.66 15.30 22.66
N GLU A 278 1.71 15.81 21.42
CA GLU A 278 0.58 16.49 20.76
C GLU A 278 -0.64 15.57 20.57
N CYS A 279 -0.41 14.28 20.30
CA CYS A 279 -1.43 13.25 20.21
C CYS A 279 -2.09 12.99 21.58
N LEU A 280 -1.29 12.71 22.61
CA LEU A 280 -1.76 12.46 23.97
C LEU A 280 -2.58 13.64 24.50
N GLN A 281 -2.14 14.88 24.26
CA GLN A 281 -2.90 16.08 24.63
C GLN A 281 -4.24 16.19 23.88
N ALA A 282 -4.34 15.70 22.65
CA ALA A 282 -5.58 15.72 21.85
C ALA A 282 -6.61 14.66 22.28
N ILE A 283 -6.19 13.61 22.99
CA ILE A 283 -7.07 12.55 23.51
C ILE A 283 -7.31 12.64 25.02
N HIS A 284 -6.46 13.36 25.76
CA HIS A 284 -6.54 13.53 27.21
C HIS A 284 -7.93 13.95 27.73
N ASP A 285 -8.62 14.85 27.03
CA ASP A 285 -9.96 15.32 27.45
C ASP A 285 -11.04 14.23 27.41
N LYS A 286 -10.81 13.12 26.67
CA LYS A 286 -11.71 11.97 26.58
C LYS A 286 -11.21 10.76 27.37
N ASP A 287 -9.90 10.56 27.46
CA ASP A 287 -9.27 9.50 28.26
C ASP A 287 -8.03 10.06 29.00
N PRO A 288 -8.23 10.67 30.20
CA PRO A 288 -7.13 11.22 31.00
C PRO A 288 -6.16 10.15 31.54
N LEU A 289 -6.53 8.87 31.46
CA LEU A 289 -5.77 7.74 32.00
C LEU A 289 -4.97 6.99 30.94
N PHE A 290 -5.26 7.15 29.65
CA PHE A 290 -4.47 6.54 28.57
C PHE A 290 -3.00 6.93 28.65
N ARG A 291 -2.11 5.94 28.70
CA ARG A 291 -0.66 6.08 28.62
C ARG A 291 -0.16 5.08 27.60
N LEU A 292 0.93 5.41 26.92
CA LEU A 292 1.64 4.43 26.10
C LEU A 292 2.17 3.30 26.97
N GLU A 293 1.97 2.07 26.52
CA GLU A 293 2.60 0.88 27.08
C GLU A 293 4.07 0.91 26.69
N LYS A 294 4.97 0.91 27.67
CA LYS A 294 6.40 0.79 27.43
C LYS A 294 6.77 -0.67 27.44
N HIS A 295 6.97 -1.26 26.26
CA HIS A 295 7.61 -2.57 26.15
C HIS A 295 9.10 -2.47 26.53
N HIS A 296 9.35 -2.53 27.85
CA HIS A 296 10.70 -2.70 28.40
C HIS A 296 11.35 -3.92 27.73
N LYS A 297 12.44 -3.69 26.98
CA LYS A 297 13.36 -4.73 26.50
C LYS A 297 14.19 -5.25 27.67
N GLU A 298 13.54 -5.86 28.65
CA GLU A 298 14.19 -6.56 29.75
C GLU A 298 14.68 -7.93 29.29
N ASP A 299 16.01 -8.07 29.39
CA ASP A 299 16.79 -9.29 29.50
C ASP A 299 16.65 -10.43 28.48
N ASN A 300 17.63 -10.44 27.57
CA ASN A 300 18.24 -11.69 27.10
C ASN A 300 19.79 -11.60 27.14
N LYS A 301 20.33 -11.11 28.27
CA LYS A 301 21.78 -10.97 28.51
C LYS A 301 22.26 -11.54 29.86
N ALA A 302 21.52 -12.49 30.43
CA ALA A 302 21.84 -13.14 31.70
C ALA A 302 21.81 -14.68 31.60
N THR A 303 22.67 -15.28 30.75
CA THR A 303 23.06 -16.71 30.82
C THR A 303 24.21 -17.07 29.85
N LYS A 304 25.32 -16.32 29.86
CA LYS A 304 26.59 -16.74 29.22
C LYS A 304 27.82 -16.15 29.90
N GLU A 305 28.00 -16.46 31.18
CA GLU A 305 29.30 -16.32 31.87
C GLU A 305 29.34 -17.31 33.04
N GLY A 306 30.39 -18.13 33.11
CA GLY A 306 30.60 -19.10 34.18
C GLY A 306 30.22 -20.56 33.86
N ASP A 307 30.98 -21.21 32.97
CA ASP A 307 31.83 -22.36 33.35
C ASP A 307 32.76 -22.74 32.19
N GLU A 308 34.08 -22.53 32.33
CA GLU A 308 35.07 -23.14 31.44
C GLU A 308 36.44 -23.28 32.14
N THR A 309 36.53 -24.19 33.12
CA THR A 309 37.83 -24.64 33.65
C THR A 309 38.35 -25.91 32.96
N THR A 310 39.40 -25.73 32.14
CA THR A 310 40.52 -26.67 31.91
C THR A 310 40.23 -28.16 31.63
N SER A 311 40.56 -28.67 30.44
CA SER A 311 41.89 -29.31 30.19
C SER A 311 42.01 -30.19 28.91
N LYS A 312 43.20 -30.07 28.27
CA LYS A 312 44.00 -31.08 27.53
C LYS A 312 43.41 -31.96 26.39
N LYS A 313 43.96 -31.74 25.19
CA LYS A 313 44.24 -32.69 24.08
C LYS A 313 45.13 -33.87 24.57
N PRO A 314 45.17 -35.07 23.93
CA PRO A 314 45.77 -35.34 22.59
C PRO A 314 44.77 -35.98 21.59
N GLU A 315 44.89 -35.91 20.25
CA GLU A 315 45.72 -36.75 19.33
C GLU A 315 45.46 -38.27 19.45
N SER A 316 45.30 -39.09 18.38
CA SER A 316 45.73 -38.94 16.97
C SER A 316 45.03 -39.90 15.95
N LYS A 317 45.03 -39.52 14.66
CA LYS A 317 45.33 -40.31 13.42
C LYS A 317 44.57 -41.61 13.02
N GLU A 318 44.23 -41.65 11.71
CA GLU A 318 44.40 -42.79 10.73
C GLU A 318 43.55 -44.09 10.95
N ASP A 319 43.06 -44.83 9.93
CA ASP A 319 43.10 -44.66 8.45
C ASP A 319 41.96 -45.40 7.69
N GLU A 320 41.97 -45.33 6.35
CA GLU A 320 41.07 -45.93 5.34
C GLU A 320 40.59 -47.40 5.50
N THR A 321 39.38 -47.72 4.99
CA THR A 321 39.08 -48.56 3.78
C THR A 321 37.59 -49.03 3.78
N LYS A 322 36.71 -48.70 2.81
CA LYS A 322 36.55 -49.09 1.38
C LYS A 322 35.70 -50.38 1.12
N LYS A 323 34.65 -50.21 0.29
CA LYS A 323 33.89 -51.21 -0.54
C LYS A 323 32.93 -52.20 0.18
N ALA A 324 31.87 -52.73 -0.46
CA ALA A 324 31.08 -52.37 -1.68
C ALA A 324 29.85 -53.31 -1.84
N ALA A 325 28.92 -52.94 -2.75
CA ALA A 325 27.91 -53.78 -3.45
C ALA A 325 26.70 -54.29 -2.60
N GLU A 326 25.44 -54.04 -3.00
CA GLU A 326 24.53 -54.88 -3.85
C GLU A 326 24.13 -56.21 -3.17
N ASP A 327 22.90 -56.75 -3.25
CA ASP A 327 21.90 -56.69 -4.32
C ASP A 327 20.46 -57.09 -3.86
N LYS A 328 19.44 -56.71 -4.66
CA LYS A 328 18.06 -57.23 -4.89
C LYS A 328 17.22 -58.02 -3.84
N GLY A 329 15.91 -57.69 -3.88
CA GLY A 329 14.76 -58.61 -3.74
C GLY A 329 14.11 -58.71 -2.35
N GLY A 330 12.78 -58.83 -2.19
CA GLY A 330 11.68 -58.77 -3.16
C GLY A 330 10.31 -59.11 -2.51
N ALA A 331 9.24 -58.65 -3.16
CA ALA A 331 7.87 -59.23 -3.22
C ALA A 331 6.96 -59.35 -1.97
N GLU A 332 5.71 -58.85 -2.14
CA GLU A 332 4.42 -59.45 -1.71
C GLU A 332 4.14 -59.57 -0.18
N ASP A 333 2.90 -59.56 0.34
CA ASP A 333 1.56 -59.60 -0.26
C ASP A 333 0.43 -59.12 0.70
N GLN A 334 -0.76 -58.77 0.16
CA GLN A 334 -2.11 -58.81 0.82
C GLN A 334 -2.31 -57.97 2.14
N LYS A 335 -3.48 -57.57 2.68
CA LYS A 335 -4.94 -57.56 2.40
C LYS A 335 -5.57 -56.56 3.42
N ALA A 336 -6.80 -56.01 3.37
CA ALA A 336 -7.90 -56.00 2.40
C ALA A 336 -8.86 -54.80 2.71
N SER A 337 -9.72 -54.42 1.76
CA SER A 337 -10.98 -53.67 1.97
C SER A 337 -12.14 -54.64 2.33
N PRO A 338 -13.37 -54.24 2.75
CA PRO A 338 -14.32 -53.34 2.02
C PRO A 338 -15.05 -52.33 2.96
N THR A 339 -15.91 -51.36 2.60
CA THR A 339 -17.06 -51.20 1.65
C THR A 339 -17.30 -49.67 1.46
N THR A 340 -17.49 -49.08 0.27
CA THR A 340 -18.77 -48.78 -0.46
C THR A 340 -19.87 -48.11 0.40
N GLU A 341 -20.59 -47.04 0.01
CA GLU A 341 -21.11 -46.54 -1.30
C GLU A 341 -20.91 -44.98 -1.42
N ALA A 342 -20.77 -44.28 -2.56
CA ALA A 342 -21.55 -44.13 -3.81
C ALA A 342 -23.00 -43.62 -3.56
N SER A 343 -23.63 -42.66 -4.27
CA SER A 343 -23.36 -41.79 -5.45
C SER A 343 -24.36 -40.59 -5.40
N ALA A 344 -24.52 -39.60 -6.29
CA ALA A 344 -24.11 -39.39 -7.68
C ALA A 344 -24.17 -37.89 -8.08
N GLU A 345 -23.40 -37.47 -9.09
CA GLU A 345 -23.76 -36.34 -9.98
C GLU A 345 -24.71 -36.81 -11.09
N PRO A 346 -25.21 -35.92 -11.97
CA PRO A 346 -24.77 -36.10 -13.35
C PRO A 346 -24.58 -34.84 -14.23
N SER A 347 -23.65 -35.01 -15.16
CA SER A 347 -23.72 -34.66 -16.59
C SER A 347 -23.34 -33.26 -17.08
N SER A 348 -22.38 -33.30 -18.01
CA SER A 348 -21.91 -32.26 -18.90
C SER A 348 -22.82 -32.09 -20.14
N LEU A 349 -22.73 -30.91 -20.77
CA LEU A 349 -23.17 -30.70 -22.14
C LEU A 349 -22.07 -29.95 -22.92
N SER A 350 -21.59 -30.58 -23.99
CA SER A 350 -20.63 -30.05 -24.95
C SER A 350 -21.35 -29.48 -26.17
N VAL A 351 -20.84 -28.38 -26.73
CA VAL A 351 -21.22 -27.89 -28.06
C VAL A 351 -19.96 -27.50 -28.82
N GLU A 352 -19.88 -27.96 -30.07
CA GLU A 352 -18.72 -27.87 -30.95
C GLU A 352 -18.78 -26.68 -31.94
N ASN A 353 -17.58 -26.30 -32.42
CA ASN A 353 -17.27 -25.84 -33.78
C ASN A 353 -17.93 -24.55 -34.34
N LYS A 354 -17.09 -23.54 -34.64
CA LYS A 354 -16.60 -23.31 -36.03
C LYS A 354 -15.57 -22.18 -36.17
N THR A 355 -14.53 -22.46 -36.94
CA THR A 355 -13.57 -21.50 -37.52
C THR A 355 -14.11 -20.88 -38.82
N PRO A 356 -13.69 -19.66 -39.16
CA PRO A 356 -13.25 -19.34 -40.52
C PRO A 356 -11.83 -18.70 -40.48
N ALA A 357 -10.84 -19.25 -41.18
CA ALA A 357 -10.60 -19.17 -42.63
C ALA A 357 -9.89 -17.85 -43.04
N LYS A 358 -8.67 -18.00 -43.57
CA LYS A 358 -7.88 -16.93 -44.20
C LYS A 358 -8.56 -16.42 -45.47
N ALA A 359 -8.38 -15.13 -45.77
CA ALA A 359 -8.41 -14.61 -47.13
C ALA A 359 -7.16 -13.76 -47.35
N GLU A 360 -6.29 -14.19 -48.27
CA GLU A 360 -5.33 -13.31 -48.92
C GLU A 360 -6.03 -12.67 -50.11
N GLU A 361 -5.92 -11.36 -50.29
CA GLU A 361 -6.03 -10.77 -51.63
C GLU A 361 -5.04 -9.60 -51.76
N SER A 362 -4.61 -9.33 -52.98
CA SER A 362 -3.42 -8.54 -53.29
C SER A 362 -3.70 -7.50 -54.39
N SER A 363 -2.77 -6.55 -54.55
CA SER A 363 -2.82 -5.41 -55.49
C SER A 363 -3.83 -4.31 -55.08
N LYS A 364 -3.65 -3.02 -55.41
CA LYS A 364 -2.82 -2.36 -56.45
C LYS A 364 -2.04 -1.15 -55.91
N LYS A 365 -1.04 -0.73 -56.69
CA LYS A 365 -0.16 0.42 -56.48
C LYS A 365 -0.24 1.34 -57.71
N VAL A 366 -0.67 2.60 -57.55
CA VAL A 366 -0.54 3.69 -58.54
C VAL A 366 -0.38 5.02 -57.75
N PRO A 367 0.50 5.96 -58.16
CA PRO A 367 0.74 7.24 -57.47
C PRO A 367 0.00 8.44 -58.14
N GLU A 368 0.50 9.67 -57.88
CA GLU A 368 0.04 11.01 -58.34
C GLU A 368 -1.06 11.65 -57.47
N SER A 369 -1.07 12.97 -57.21
CA SER A 369 -0.16 14.07 -57.62
C SER A 369 0.03 15.12 -56.52
N MET A 370 0.95 16.07 -56.76
CA MET A 370 1.06 17.35 -56.05
C MET A 370 -0.13 18.26 -56.35
N ASP A 371 -0.47 19.10 -55.37
CA ASP A 371 -0.79 20.54 -55.49
C ASP A 371 -0.32 21.24 -54.20
#